data_AF-A0A9P6FUT0-F1
#
_entry.id   AF-A0A9P6FUT0-F1
#
_cell.length_a   1.000
_cell.length_b   1.000
_cell.length_c   1.000
_cell.angle_alpha   90.00
_cell.angle_beta   90.00
_cell.angle_gamma   90.00
#
_symmetry.space_group_name_H-M   'P 1'
#
loop_
_entity.id
_entity.type
_entity.pdbx_description
1 polymer ?
#
loop_
_entity_poly.entity_id
_entity_poly.type
_entity_poly.pdbx_seq_one_letter_code
_entity_poly.pdbx_strand_id
1 'polypeptide(L)'
;MWIYPSEQMFFNAMKRKNWSPREEDMKFVVPIHNMVNEMAWKHILRWENGQGGECGGPKLVKFEGKPKEITPKARIRSWMGYTLPFDRHDWVVDRCGKQITYIIDFYSGQPDPRYPEAPSFYLDVRPKLTAEGAWLRFKKFMFD
;
A
#
# COMPACT_ATOMS: atom_id res chain seq x y z
N MET A 1 -7.03 11.80 -13.69
CA MET A 1 -5.89 10.97 -14.14
C MET A 1 -4.78 11.13 -13.12
N TRP A 2 -4.24 10.04 -12.57
CA TRP A 2 -3.09 10.10 -11.69
C TRP A 2 -1.82 10.22 -12.53
N ILE A 3 -0.90 11.10 -12.16
CA ILE A 3 0.36 11.32 -12.87
C ILE A 3 1.49 10.87 -11.94
N TYR A 4 2.23 9.84 -12.37
CA TYR A 4 3.40 9.37 -11.66
C TYR A 4 4.57 10.34 -11.80
N PRO A 5 5.43 10.49 -10.78
CA PRO A 5 6.62 11.33 -10.87
C PRO A 5 7.60 10.77 -11.89
N SER A 6 8.35 11.65 -12.56
CA SER A 6 9.51 11.24 -13.37
C SER A 6 10.65 10.72 -12.48
N GLU A 7 11.61 10.02 -13.09
CA GLU A 7 12.82 9.53 -12.42
C GLU A 7 13.56 10.64 -11.67
N GLN A 8 13.75 11.80 -12.31
CA GLN A 8 14.40 12.95 -11.68
C GLN A 8 13.59 13.49 -10.49
N MET A 9 12.26 13.56 -10.62
CA MET A 9 11.40 14.00 -9.52
C MET A 9 11.51 13.06 -8.32
N PHE A 10 11.51 11.75 -8.57
CA PHE A 10 11.63 10.72 -7.55
C PHE A 10 13.01 10.76 -6.87
N PHE A 11 14.08 10.84 -7.65
CA PHE A 11 15.45 10.99 -7.17
C PHE A 11 15.61 12.22 -6.26
N ASN A 12 15.14 13.39 -6.73
CA ASN A 12 15.19 14.63 -5.95
C ASN A 12 14.38 14.51 -4.66
N ALA A 13 13.24 13.80 -4.68
CA ALA A 13 12.43 13.56 -3.49
C ALA A 13 13.16 12.66 -2.47
N MET A 14 13.87 11.63 -2.93
CA MET A 14 14.68 10.78 -2.05
C MET A 14 15.85 11.55 -1.43
N LYS A 15 16.55 12.39 -2.19
CA LYS A 15 17.60 13.27 -1.66
C LYS A 15 17.09 14.22 -0.58
N ARG A 16 15.91 14.82 -0.77
CA ARG A 16 15.26 15.66 0.27
C ARG A 16 14.95 14.89 1.55
N LYS A 17 14.77 13.57 1.46
CA LYS A 17 14.56 12.66 2.60
C LYS A 17 15.89 12.10 3.16
N ASN A 18 17.02 12.69 2.79
CA ASN A 18 18.37 12.30 3.21
C ASN A 18 18.76 10.86 2.83
N TRP A 19 18.22 10.36 1.72
CA TRP A 19 18.69 9.12 1.09
C TRP A 19 19.75 9.43 0.03
N SER A 20 20.67 8.49 -0.17
CA SER A 20 21.74 8.57 -1.19
C SER A 20 21.54 7.54 -2.32
N PRO A 21 20.46 7.63 -3.12
CA PRO A 21 20.25 6.74 -4.26
C PRO A 21 21.24 7.05 -5.39
N ARG A 22 21.51 6.06 -6.25
CA ARG A 22 22.17 6.31 -7.53
C ARG A 22 21.13 6.65 -8.60
N GLU A 23 21.42 7.65 -9.42
CA GLU A 23 20.49 8.10 -10.45
C GLU A 23 20.22 7.02 -11.50
N GLU A 24 21.26 6.23 -11.83
CA GLU A 24 21.17 5.08 -12.73
C GLU A 24 20.21 3.97 -12.29
N ASP A 25 19.86 3.90 -10.99
CA ASP A 25 18.91 2.92 -10.47
C ASP A 25 17.45 3.35 -10.69
N MET A 26 17.20 4.63 -10.97
CA MET A 26 15.83 5.18 -11.04
C MET A 26 15.00 4.59 -12.18
N LYS A 27 15.64 4.26 -13.31
CA LYS A 27 15.02 3.56 -14.44
C LYS A 27 14.42 2.19 -14.08
N PHE A 28 14.86 1.59 -12.98
CA PHE A 28 14.32 0.32 -12.49
C PHE A 28 13.42 0.52 -11.27
N VAL A 29 13.85 1.38 -10.33
CA VAL A 29 13.14 1.62 -9.06
C VAL A 29 11.77 2.27 -9.29
N VAL A 30 11.68 3.28 -10.17
CA VAL A 30 10.44 4.04 -10.37
C VAL A 30 9.33 3.16 -10.98
N PRO A 31 9.57 2.37 -12.05
CA PRO A 31 8.57 1.43 -12.55
C PRO A 31 8.09 0.43 -11.49
N ILE A 32 9.00 -0.14 -10.69
CA ILE A 32 8.64 -1.08 -9.60
C ILE A 32 7.76 -0.39 -8.55
N HIS A 33 8.15 0.81 -8.11
CA HIS A 33 7.36 1.58 -7.14
C HIS A 33 5.96 1.91 -7.68
N ASN A 34 5.85 2.31 -8.95
CA ASN A 34 4.56 2.60 -9.58
C ASN A 34 3.70 1.34 -9.68
N MET A 35 4.28 0.21 -10.07
CA MET A 35 3.61 -1.09 -10.08
C MET A 35 3.08 -1.46 -8.69
N VAL A 36 3.89 -1.30 -7.64
CA VAL A 36 3.50 -1.59 -6.26
C VAL A 36 2.33 -0.68 -5.81
N ASN A 37 2.34 0.60 -6.20
CA ASN A 37 1.21 1.50 -5.95
C ASN A 37 -0.07 1.06 -6.69
N GLU A 38 0.04 0.67 -7.95
CA GLU A 38 -1.10 0.14 -8.72
C GLU A 38 -1.67 -1.14 -8.09
N MET A 39 -0.80 -2.01 -7.58
CA MET A 39 -1.23 -3.21 -6.85
C MET A 39 -1.98 -2.83 -5.56
N ALA A 40 -1.42 -1.94 -4.75
CA ALA A 40 -2.06 -1.45 -3.52
C ALA A 40 -3.43 -0.83 -3.82
N TRP A 41 -3.53 -0.01 -4.88
CA TRP A 41 -4.78 0.57 -5.32
C TRP A 41 -5.81 -0.48 -5.76
N LYS A 42 -5.41 -1.48 -6.55
CA LYS A 42 -6.28 -2.62 -6.91
C LYS A 42 -6.82 -3.35 -5.68
N HIS A 43 -5.99 -3.54 -4.64
CA HIS A 43 -6.45 -4.15 -3.40
C HIS A 43 -7.49 -3.28 -2.68
N ILE A 44 -7.31 -1.96 -2.64
CA ILE A 44 -8.30 -1.02 -2.10
C ILE A 44 -9.60 -1.09 -2.91
N LEU A 45 -9.53 -1.07 -4.24
CA LEU A 45 -10.72 -1.17 -5.10
C LEU A 45 -11.50 -2.47 -4.86
N ARG A 46 -10.82 -3.58 -4.53
CA ARG A 46 -11.50 -4.82 -4.12
C ARG A 46 -12.28 -4.65 -2.81
N TRP A 47 -11.74 -3.93 -1.82
CA TRP A 47 -12.46 -3.61 -0.59
C TRP A 47 -13.64 -2.66 -0.81
N GLU A 48 -13.49 -1.72 -1.73
CA GLU A 48 -14.53 -0.76 -2.11
C GLU A 48 -15.57 -1.34 -3.09
N ASN A 49 -15.33 -2.55 -3.62
CA ASN A 49 -16.26 -3.19 -4.54
C ASN A 49 -17.61 -3.47 -3.84
N GLY A 50 -18.70 -3.08 -4.50
CA GLY A 50 -20.05 -3.20 -3.94
C GLY A 50 -20.30 -2.36 -2.68
N GLN A 51 -19.44 -1.37 -2.40
CA GLN A 51 -19.64 -0.39 -1.34
C GLN A 51 -20.21 0.95 -1.85
N GLY A 52 -20.41 1.05 -3.17
CA GLY A 52 -20.51 2.31 -3.90
C GLY A 52 -21.58 3.30 -3.43
N GLY A 53 -21.47 4.50 -4.02
CA GLY A 53 -22.50 5.52 -4.10
C GLY A 53 -22.40 6.20 -5.48
N GLU A 54 -23.42 6.95 -5.88
CA GLU A 54 -23.56 7.52 -7.23
C GLU A 54 -22.51 8.59 -7.61
N CYS A 55 -21.48 8.78 -6.79
CA CYS A 55 -20.56 9.93 -6.82
C CYS A 55 -19.28 9.76 -7.68
N GLY A 56 -19.23 8.77 -8.57
CA GLY A 56 -18.07 8.57 -9.46
C GLY A 56 -16.89 7.79 -8.86
N GLY A 57 -17.12 6.98 -7.81
CA GLY A 57 -16.16 6.00 -7.29
C GLY A 57 -15.18 6.52 -6.23
N PRO A 58 -14.36 5.62 -5.65
CA PRO A 58 -13.41 5.95 -4.60
C PRO A 58 -12.24 6.81 -5.13
N LYS A 59 -11.83 7.82 -4.37
CA LYS A 59 -10.75 8.75 -4.72
C LYS A 59 -9.68 8.77 -3.63
N LEU A 60 -8.41 8.68 -4.01
CA LEU A 60 -7.30 8.85 -3.05
C LEU A 60 -7.20 10.32 -2.61
N VAL A 61 -7.28 10.57 -1.31
CA VAL A 61 -7.21 11.90 -0.69
C VAL A 61 -5.83 12.16 -0.11
N LYS A 62 -5.28 11.19 0.62
CA LYS A 62 -4.02 11.36 1.35
C LYS A 62 -3.19 10.09 1.28
N PHE A 63 -1.89 10.27 1.03
CA PHE A 63 -0.85 9.26 1.11
C PHE A 63 0.06 9.59 2.29
N GLU A 64 0.18 8.70 3.26
CA GLU A 64 1.03 8.90 4.44
C GLU A 64 1.88 7.67 4.74
N GLY A 65 3.21 7.83 4.72
CA GLY A 65 4.16 6.79 5.12
C GLY A 65 4.37 6.77 6.63
N LYS A 66 4.30 5.58 7.23
CA LYS A 66 4.44 5.32 8.67
C LYS A 66 5.38 4.13 8.94
N PRO A 67 6.63 4.15 8.43
CA PRO A 67 7.53 3.00 8.48
C PRO A 67 7.85 2.52 9.92
N LYS A 68 7.80 3.43 10.90
CA LYS A 68 8.10 3.10 12.32
C LYS A 68 6.88 2.59 13.10
N GLU A 69 5.68 2.71 12.55
CA GLU A 69 4.46 2.32 13.27
C GLU A 69 4.03 0.89 12.92
N ILE A 70 4.67 -0.10 13.53
CA ILE A 70 4.28 -1.50 13.32
C ILE A 70 2.87 -1.74 13.91
N THR A 71 1.96 -2.28 13.09
CA THR A 71 0.57 -2.55 13.50
C THR A 71 0.49 -3.67 14.54
N PRO A 72 -0.55 -3.68 15.42
CA PRO A 72 -0.74 -4.79 16.36
C PRO A 72 -0.82 -6.16 15.67
N LYS A 73 -1.46 -6.24 14.50
CA LYS A 73 -1.52 -7.46 13.68
C LYS A 73 -0.12 -7.93 13.27
N ALA A 74 0.74 -7.03 12.80
CA ALA A 74 2.10 -7.35 12.41
C ALA A 74 2.96 -7.75 13.62
N ARG A 75 2.77 -7.11 14.79
CA ARG A 75 3.47 -7.49 16.04
C ARG A 75 3.13 -8.91 16.47
N ILE A 76 1.83 -9.26 16.48
CA ILE A 76 1.39 -10.62 16.85
C ILE A 76 1.92 -11.66 15.85
N ARG A 77 1.87 -11.37 14.55
CA ARG A 77 2.46 -12.25 13.52
C ARG A 77 3.97 -12.42 13.72
N SER A 78 4.69 -11.35 14.03
CA SER A 78 6.12 -11.43 14.29
C SER A 78 6.45 -12.30 15.49
N TRP A 79 5.65 -12.22 16.55
CA TRP A 79 5.79 -13.10 17.70
C TRP A 79 5.57 -14.59 17.35
N MET A 80 4.75 -14.88 16.33
CA MET A 80 4.56 -16.24 15.78
C MET A 80 5.62 -16.65 14.73
N GLY A 81 6.70 -15.89 14.57
CA GLY A 81 7.82 -16.23 13.68
C GLY A 81 7.73 -15.67 12.25
N TYR A 82 6.72 -14.85 11.93
CA TYR A 82 6.65 -14.18 10.62
C TYR A 82 7.54 -12.92 10.56
N THR A 83 7.94 -12.52 9.36
CA THR A 83 8.70 -11.27 9.16
C THR A 83 7.83 -10.04 9.41
N LEU A 84 8.44 -8.99 9.97
CA LEU A 84 7.81 -7.68 10.08
C LEU A 84 7.75 -6.99 8.71
N PRO A 85 6.76 -6.12 8.47
CA PRO A 85 6.75 -5.32 7.25
C PRO A 85 7.93 -4.35 7.26
N PHE A 86 8.59 -4.21 6.10
CA PHE A 86 9.70 -3.27 5.96
C PHE A 86 9.22 -1.83 5.78
N ASP A 87 7.97 -1.65 5.36
CA ASP A 87 7.33 -0.35 5.24
C ASP A 87 5.82 -0.45 5.53
N ARG A 88 5.23 0.67 5.93
CA ARG A 88 3.80 0.78 6.19
C ARG A 88 3.30 2.12 5.68
N HIS A 89 2.14 2.09 5.03
CA HIS A 89 1.43 3.29 4.61
C HIS A 89 -0.02 3.30 5.10
N ASP A 90 -0.51 4.49 5.42
CA ASP A 90 -1.92 4.77 5.62
C ASP A 90 -2.41 5.61 4.42
N TRP A 91 -3.35 5.06 3.64
CA TRP A 91 -3.98 5.75 2.51
C TRP A 91 -5.41 6.15 2.90
N VAL A 92 -5.75 7.43 2.74
CA VAL A 92 -7.11 7.91 2.98
C VAL A 92 -7.84 7.99 1.65
N VAL A 93 -8.97 7.29 1.57
CA VAL A 93 -9.82 7.19 0.39
C VAL A 93 -11.15 7.84 0.69
N ASP A 94 -11.59 8.75 -0.17
CA ASP A 94 -12.93 9.31 -0.13
C ASP A 94 -13.87 8.49 -1.00
N ARG A 95 -14.97 8.06 -0.40
CA ARG A 95 -16.13 7.46 -1.07
C ARG A 95 -17.33 8.34 -0.76
N CYS A 96 -17.71 9.18 -1.72
CA CYS A 96 -18.88 10.05 -1.65
C CYS A 96 -18.92 10.96 -0.40
N GLY A 97 -17.78 11.58 -0.06
CA GLY A 97 -17.66 12.43 1.14
C GLY A 97 -17.35 11.66 2.43
N LYS A 98 -17.35 10.32 2.40
CA LYS A 98 -16.91 9.49 3.52
C LYS A 98 -15.44 9.12 3.35
N GLN A 99 -14.62 9.53 4.31
CA GLN A 99 -13.20 9.19 4.33
C GLN A 99 -12.95 7.86 5.07
N ILE A 100 -12.39 6.90 4.36
CA ILE A 100 -11.97 5.60 4.90
C ILE A 100 -10.44 5.53 4.81
N THR A 101 -9.80 5.20 5.94
CA THR A 101 -8.35 4.97 5.96
C THR A 101 -8.06 3.49 5.74
N TYR A 102 -7.18 3.19 4.79
CA TYR A 102 -6.61 1.88 4.52
C TYR A 102 -5.19 1.80 5.06
N ILE A 103 -4.87 0.69 5.72
CA ILE A 103 -3.52 0.35 6.15
C ILE A 103 -2.94 -0.61 5.13
N ILE A 104 -1.74 -0.32 4.65
CA ILE A 104 -0.97 -1.13 3.70
C ILE A 104 0.37 -1.46 4.37
N ASP A 105 0.54 -2.72 4.74
CA ASP A 105 1.83 -3.22 5.20
C ASP A 105 2.57 -3.89 4.03
N PHE A 106 3.84 -3.53 3.83
CA PHE A 106 4.69 -4.04 2.74
C PHE A 106 5.67 -5.07 3.30
N TYR A 107 5.66 -6.28 2.73
CA TYR A 107 6.54 -7.38 3.11
C TYR A 107 7.40 -7.82 1.94
N SER A 108 8.63 -8.23 2.23
CA SER A 108 9.48 -8.92 1.27
C SER A 108 8.89 -10.29 1.00
N GLY A 109 8.65 -10.60 -0.27
CA GLY A 109 8.18 -11.90 -0.72
C GLY A 109 9.32 -12.90 -0.86
N GLN A 110 8.96 -14.17 -1.06
CA GLN A 110 9.93 -15.21 -1.41
C GLN A 110 10.40 -15.03 -2.87
N PRO A 111 11.69 -15.15 -3.17
CA PRO A 111 12.18 -15.13 -4.56
C PRO A 111 11.52 -16.23 -5.41
N ASP A 112 11.14 -15.93 -6.65
CA ASP A 112 10.68 -16.97 -7.58
C ASP A 112 11.92 -17.78 -8.04
N PRO A 113 11.95 -19.12 -7.90
CA PRO A 113 13.08 -19.93 -8.35
C PRO A 113 13.42 -19.77 -9.83
N ARG A 114 12.46 -19.37 -10.68
CA ARG A 114 12.67 -19.10 -12.12
C ARG A 114 13.27 -17.73 -12.39
N TYR A 115 13.09 -16.78 -11.48
CA TYR A 115 13.57 -15.41 -11.58
C TYR A 115 14.09 -14.94 -10.22
N PRO A 116 15.22 -15.51 -9.74
CA PRO A 116 15.71 -15.25 -8.37
C PRO A 116 16.10 -13.80 -8.13
N GLU A 117 16.50 -13.09 -9.20
CA GLU A 117 16.87 -11.66 -9.16
C GLU A 117 15.64 -10.73 -9.19
N ALA A 118 14.45 -11.25 -9.50
CA ALA A 118 13.24 -10.43 -9.56
C ALA A 118 12.75 -10.15 -8.13
N PRO A 119 12.52 -8.87 -7.77
CA PRO A 119 12.07 -8.53 -6.44
C PRO A 119 10.63 -9.02 -6.23
N SER A 120 10.43 -9.78 -5.16
CA SER A 120 9.14 -10.34 -4.76
C SER A 120 8.57 -9.52 -3.60
N PHE A 121 7.30 -9.16 -3.67
CA PHE A 121 6.62 -8.36 -2.65
C PHE A 121 5.26 -8.95 -2.30
N TYR A 122 4.89 -8.82 -1.03
CA TYR A 122 3.56 -9.15 -0.53
C TYR A 122 2.95 -7.92 0.15
N LEU A 123 1.69 -7.61 -0.18
CA LEU A 123 0.95 -6.47 0.36
C LEU A 123 -0.21 -6.97 1.24
N ASP A 124 -0.22 -6.56 2.52
CA ASP A 124 -1.37 -6.74 3.39
C ASP A 124 -2.16 -5.43 3.46
N VAL A 125 -3.15 -5.31 2.57
CA VAL A 125 -4.03 -4.13 2.44
C VAL A 125 -5.35 -4.38 3.15
N ARG A 126 -5.72 -3.49 4.09
CA ARG A 126 -6.95 -3.63 4.87
C ARG A 126 -7.50 -2.29 5.36
N PRO A 127 -8.83 -2.14 5.53
CA PRO A 127 -9.41 -0.97 6.19
C PRO A 127 -8.85 -0.83 7.61
N LYS A 128 -8.55 0.38 8.08
CA LYS A 128 -8.20 0.66 9.48
C LYS A 128 -9.36 0.26 10.39
N LEU A 129 -9.06 -0.15 11.63
CA LEU A 129 -10.09 -0.55 12.60
C LEU A 129 -10.86 0.67 13.14
N THR A 130 -11.75 1.21 12.30
CA THR A 130 -12.83 2.13 12.67
C THR A 130 -14.16 1.38 12.57
N ALA A 131 -15.29 1.98 12.96
CA ALA A 131 -16.60 1.34 12.80
C ALA A 131 -16.85 0.90 11.34
N GLU A 132 -16.56 1.79 10.37
CA GLU A 132 -16.68 1.46 8.95
C GLU A 132 -15.69 0.38 8.53
N GLY A 133 -14.43 0.48 8.94
CA GLY A 133 -13.43 -0.51 8.55
C GLY A 133 -13.67 -1.88 9.18
N ALA A 134 -14.26 -1.94 10.38
CA ALA A 134 -14.71 -3.17 11.01
C ALA A 134 -15.87 -3.78 10.21
N TRP A 135 -16.84 -2.96 9.78
CA TRP A 135 -17.94 -3.41 8.93
C TRP A 135 -17.44 -3.96 7.59
N LEU A 136 -16.53 -3.26 6.90
CA LEU A 136 -15.93 -3.73 5.65
C LEU A 136 -15.23 -5.08 5.83
N ARG A 137 -14.46 -5.24 6.91
CA ARG A 137 -13.79 -6.50 7.25
C ARG A 137 -14.77 -7.63 7.55
N PHE A 138 -15.83 -7.35 8.30
CA PHE A 138 -16.89 -8.32 8.59
C PHE A 138 -17.60 -8.75 7.32
N LYS A 139 -18.03 -7.81 6.47
CA LYS A 139 -18.71 -8.11 5.21
C LYS A 139 -17.83 -9.00 4.32
N LYS A 140 -16.54 -8.68 4.20
CA LYS A 140 -15.60 -9.55 3.47
C LYS A 140 -15.52 -10.95 4.06
N PHE A 141 -15.38 -11.09 5.38
CA PHE A 141 -15.28 -12.41 6.01
C PHE A 141 -16.55 -13.25 5.85
N MET A 142 -17.72 -12.62 5.79
CA MET A 142 -19.00 -13.31 5.71
C MET A 142 -19.48 -13.60 4.28
N PHE A 143 -19.03 -12.82 3.29
CA PHE A 143 -19.61 -12.82 1.94
C PHE A 143 -18.60 -12.93 0.78
N ASP A 144 -17.30 -12.92 1.03
CA ASP A 144 -16.25 -13.30 0.05
C ASP A 144 -15.70 -14.70 0.38
#